data_AF-A0A843SEN6-F1
#
_entry.id   AF-A0A843SEN6-F1
#
_cell.length_a   1.000
_cell.length_b   1.000
_cell.length_c   1.000
_cell.angle_alpha   90.00
_cell.angle_beta   90.00
_cell.angle_gamma   90.00
#
_symmetry.space_group_name_H-M   'P 1'
#
loop_
_entity.id
_entity.type
_entity.pdbx_description
1 polymer ?
#
loop_
_entity_poly.entity_id
_entity_poly.type
_entity_poly.pdbx_seq_one_letter_code
_entity_poly.pdbx_strand_id
1 'polypeptide(L)'
;MKNWFVSQRGAYFFLLLGIGLMLLFVALERHFPRADQLETASGRVTWSRAAQGGLYFTLGGEERQFVVFVKGDADQRLRLAIQDAEAYPIKVRFHPEQVSSPSFVPGRFYAVYGVSVGGKEVSSLAVVQGSYRRDNLVALAMGVLFAAYGGRRVWNLRNAVAGAPADRYRRPR
;
A
#
# COMPACT_ATOMS: atom_id res chain seq x y z
N MET A 1 21.92 1.59 -29.99
CA MET A 1 20.51 1.36 -29.61
C MET A 1 19.71 2.61 -29.96
N LYS A 2 18.69 2.53 -30.81
CA LYS A 2 17.88 3.70 -31.21
C LYS A 2 17.19 4.27 -29.97
N ASN A 3 17.19 5.59 -29.79
CA ASN A 3 16.59 6.31 -28.65
C ASN A 3 15.05 6.16 -28.64
N TRP A 4 14.54 4.95 -28.36
CA TRP A 4 13.11 4.64 -28.28
C TRP A 4 12.41 5.52 -27.23
N PHE A 5 13.13 5.93 -26.19
CA PHE A 5 12.68 6.93 -25.22
C PHE A 5 12.23 8.23 -25.88
N VAL A 6 12.84 8.66 -26.99
CA VAL A 6 12.48 9.90 -27.68
C VAL A 6 11.32 9.68 -28.68
N SER A 7 10.94 8.44 -28.97
CA SER A 7 9.87 8.12 -29.91
C SER A 7 8.46 8.32 -29.35
N GLN A 8 7.46 8.29 -30.23
CA GLN A 8 6.04 8.30 -29.88
C GLN A 8 5.65 7.12 -28.97
N ARG A 9 6.30 5.95 -29.14
CA ARG A 9 6.09 4.78 -28.28
C ARG A 9 6.59 5.04 -26.86
N GLY A 10 7.73 5.72 -26.70
CA GLY A 10 8.24 6.14 -25.40
C GLY A 10 7.31 7.14 -24.70
N ALA A 11 6.73 8.09 -25.45
CA ALA A 11 5.77 9.05 -24.90
C ALA A 11 4.50 8.36 -24.36
N TYR A 12 3.92 7.42 -25.11
CA TYR A 12 2.78 6.62 -24.65
C TYR A 12 3.14 5.71 -23.47
N PHE A 13 4.35 5.13 -23.45
CA PHE A 13 4.79 4.32 -22.33
C PHE A 13 4.78 5.11 -21.01
N PHE A 14 5.38 6.31 -20.97
CA PHE A 14 5.37 7.12 -19.75
C PHE A 14 3.96 7.56 -19.34
N LEU A 15 3.10 7.88 -20.32
CA LEU A 15 1.72 8.25 -20.05
C LEU A 15 0.97 7.08 -19.38
N LEU A 16 1.04 5.89 -19.97
CA LEU A 16 0.37 4.69 -19.45
C LEU A 16 0.97 4.23 -18.13
N LEU A 17 2.29 4.33 -17.95
CA LEU A 17 2.95 4.07 -16.68
C LEU A 17 2.42 5.00 -15.59
N GLY A 18 2.30 6.29 -15.89
CA GLY A 18 1.76 7.27 -14.95
C GLY A 18 0.31 6.96 -14.55
N ILE A 19 -0.55 6.67 -15.54
CA ILE A 19 -1.94 6.25 -15.30
C ILE A 19 -1.98 4.97 -14.46
N GLY A 20 -1.15 3.98 -14.78
CA GLY A 20 -1.07 2.73 -14.04
C GLY A 20 -0.71 2.93 -12.57
N LEU A 21 0.26 3.78 -12.27
CA LEU A 21 0.64 4.11 -10.90
C LEU A 21 -0.48 4.84 -10.13
N MET A 22 -1.21 5.74 -10.80
CA MET A 22 -2.37 6.41 -10.19
C MET A 22 -3.51 5.42 -9.91
N LEU A 23 -3.80 4.50 -10.84
CA LEU A 23 -4.80 3.44 -10.63
C LEU A 23 -4.38 2.47 -9.52
N LEU A 24 -3.09 2.15 -9.43
CA LEU A 24 -2.54 1.34 -8.34
C LEU A 24 -2.76 2.01 -6.98
N PHE A 25 -2.51 3.32 -6.87
CA PHE A 25 -2.81 4.08 -5.65
C PHE A 25 -4.28 3.94 -5.24
N VAL A 26 -5.21 4.15 -6.18
CA VAL A 26 -6.66 4.02 -5.92
C VAL A 26 -7.04 2.60 -5.52
N ALA A 27 -6.47 1.59 -6.17
CA ALA A 27 -6.72 0.18 -5.84
C ALA A 27 -6.24 -0.15 -4.41
N LEU A 28 -5.04 0.32 -4.04
CA LEU A 28 -4.50 0.13 -2.69
C LEU A 28 -5.34 0.85 -1.62
N GLU A 29 -5.83 2.05 -1.92
CA GLU A 29 -6.69 2.81 -0.99
C GLU A 29 -8.05 2.12 -0.80
N ARG A 30 -8.61 1.48 -1.84
CA ARG A 30 -9.84 0.70 -1.76
C ARG A 30 -9.71 -0.65 -1.07
N HIS A 31 -8.51 -1.22 -1.02
CA HIS A 31 -8.29 -2.52 -0.40
C HIS A 31 -8.27 -2.45 1.14
N PHE A 32 -8.23 -1.24 1.72
CA PHE A 32 -8.33 -1.07 3.17
C PHE A 32 -9.73 -1.43 3.68
N PRO A 33 -9.82 -2.22 4.76
CA PRO A 33 -11.11 -2.56 5.34
C PRO A 33 -11.77 -1.35 5.98
N ARG A 34 -13.10 -1.36 5.97
CA ARG A 34 -13.94 -0.40 6.69
C ARG A 34 -14.13 -0.84 8.14
N ALA A 35 -14.49 0.10 9.02
CA ALA A 35 -14.63 -0.18 10.44
C ALA A 35 -15.71 -1.23 10.77
N ASP A 36 -16.77 -1.30 9.96
CA ASP A 36 -17.87 -2.27 10.06
C ASP A 36 -17.48 -3.70 9.64
N GLN A 37 -16.36 -3.85 8.92
CA GLN A 37 -15.84 -5.15 8.49
C GLN A 37 -14.84 -5.75 9.50
N LEU A 38 -14.52 -5.02 10.57
CA LEU A 38 -13.56 -5.45 11.57
C LEU A 38 -14.25 -6.18 12.72
N GLU A 39 -13.80 -7.40 12.97
CA GLU A 39 -14.13 -8.13 14.19
C GLU A 39 -13.21 -7.74 15.33
N THR A 40 -13.64 -8.00 16.56
CA THR A 40 -12.82 -7.76 17.75
C THR A 40 -12.51 -9.05 18.49
N ALA A 41 -11.26 -9.24 18.87
CA ALA A 41 -10.82 -10.31 19.78
C ALA A 41 -10.14 -9.67 21.00
N SER A 42 -10.20 -10.34 22.14
CA SER A 42 -9.59 -9.84 23.37
C SER A 42 -8.99 -10.97 24.18
N GLY A 43 -7.81 -10.75 24.73
CA GLY A 43 -7.14 -11.73 25.57
C GLY A 43 -5.77 -11.25 26.02
N ARG A 44 -5.11 -12.06 26.83
CA ARG A 44 -3.69 -11.82 27.18
C ARG A 44 -2.80 -12.41 26.10
N VAL A 45 -1.69 -11.75 25.80
CA VAL A 45 -0.72 -12.28 24.85
C VAL A 45 -0.07 -13.52 25.48
N THR A 46 -0.19 -14.67 24.81
CA THR A 46 0.40 -15.94 25.28
C THR A 46 1.68 -16.30 24.55
N TRP A 47 1.84 -15.78 23.34
CA TRP A 47 3.04 -15.95 22.53
C TRP A 47 3.18 -14.73 21.63
N SER A 48 4.42 -14.29 21.40
CA SER A 48 4.71 -13.26 20.40
C SER A 48 6.07 -13.48 19.72
N ARG A 49 6.19 -13.02 18.47
CA ARG A 49 7.42 -13.03 17.69
C ARG A 49 7.42 -11.86 16.71
N ALA A 50 8.49 -11.07 16.72
CA ALA A 50 8.73 -10.06 15.69
C ALA A 50 9.46 -10.67 14.49
N ALA A 51 8.95 -10.48 13.28
CA ALA A 51 9.60 -10.94 12.04
C ALA A 51 9.12 -10.13 10.83
N GLN A 52 10.00 -9.89 9.84
CA GLN A 52 9.69 -9.21 8.57
C GLN A 52 8.78 -7.96 8.68
N GLY A 53 9.02 -7.09 9.67
CA GLY A 53 8.23 -5.87 9.86
C GLY A 53 6.82 -6.08 10.42
N GLY A 54 6.50 -7.29 10.86
CA GLY A 54 5.29 -7.64 11.60
C GLY A 54 5.58 -8.10 13.02
N LEU A 55 4.60 -7.95 13.90
CA LEU A 55 4.55 -8.62 15.20
C LEU A 55 3.43 -9.66 15.16
N TYR A 56 3.84 -10.93 15.24
CA TYR A 56 2.96 -12.10 15.23
C TYR A 56 2.69 -12.48 16.69
N PHE A 57 1.45 -12.77 17.04
CA PHE A 57 1.09 -13.13 18.41
C PHE A 57 -0.19 -13.95 18.50
N THR A 58 -0.42 -14.54 19.66
CA THR A 58 -1.65 -15.26 20.01
C THR A 58 -2.26 -14.66 21.27
N LEU A 59 -3.59 -14.75 21.37
CA LEU A 59 -4.33 -14.32 22.55
C LEU A 59 -4.83 -15.55 23.32
N GLY A 60 -4.63 -15.58 24.63
CA GLY A 60 -5.17 -16.62 25.49
C GLY A 60 -6.70 -16.60 25.47
N GLY A 61 -7.31 -17.75 25.22
CA GLY A 61 -8.76 -17.89 25.02
C GLY A 61 -9.22 -17.74 23.57
N GLU A 62 -8.31 -17.46 22.63
CA GLU A 62 -8.58 -17.40 21.19
C GLU A 62 -7.80 -18.49 20.46
N GLU A 63 -8.47 -19.23 19.56
CA GLU A 63 -7.79 -20.17 18.65
C GLU A 63 -7.06 -19.43 17.51
N ARG A 64 -7.44 -18.18 17.27
CA ARG A 64 -6.95 -17.35 16.17
C ARG A 64 -5.58 -16.76 16.50
N GLN A 65 -4.74 -16.66 15.48
CA GLN A 65 -3.42 -16.03 15.57
C GLN A 65 -3.46 -14.69 14.83
N PHE A 66 -2.70 -13.72 15.30
CA PHE A 66 -2.83 -12.34 14.85
C PHE A 66 -1.47 -11.80 14.40
N VAL A 67 -1.51 -10.90 13.42
CA VAL A 67 -0.35 -10.12 13.00
C VAL A 67 -0.70 -8.65 12.98
N VAL A 68 0.13 -7.84 13.63
CA VAL A 68 0.12 -6.39 13.40
C VAL A 68 1.33 -6.05 12.54
N PHE A 69 1.09 -5.42 11.39
CA PHE A 69 2.17 -4.86 10.58
C PHE A 69 2.65 -3.56 11.21
N VAL A 70 3.94 -3.51 11.55
CA VAL A 70 4.59 -2.43 12.30
C VAL A 70 4.94 -1.25 11.36
N LYS A 71 4.31 -1.21 10.19
CA LYS A 71 4.57 -0.23 9.13
C LYS A 71 4.10 1.15 9.60
N GLY A 72 5.07 2.01 9.91
CA GLY A 72 4.83 3.35 10.46
C GLY A 72 4.89 3.46 11.99
N ASP A 73 5.25 2.39 12.72
CA ASP A 73 5.53 2.46 14.16
C ASP A 73 6.95 3.00 14.41
N ALA A 74 7.19 4.24 13.96
CA ALA A 74 8.50 4.90 14.06
C ALA A 74 8.97 5.01 15.53
N ASP A 75 8.03 5.13 16.46
CA ASP A 75 8.29 5.28 17.89
C ASP A 75 8.32 3.94 18.65
N GLN A 76 8.18 2.80 17.98
CA GLN A 76 8.10 1.45 18.57
C GLN A 76 7.00 1.27 19.63
N ARG A 77 6.06 2.21 19.72
CA ARG A 77 5.04 2.25 20.77
C ARG A 77 4.13 1.05 20.70
N LEU A 78 3.79 0.61 19.48
CA LEU A 78 2.92 -0.53 19.30
C LEU A 78 3.64 -1.83 19.68
N ARG A 79 4.91 -1.96 19.30
CA ARG A 79 5.73 -3.11 19.70
C ARG A 79 5.89 -3.20 21.22
N LEU A 80 6.25 -2.09 21.86
CA LEU A 80 6.41 -2.03 23.32
C LEU A 80 5.08 -2.30 24.03
N ALA A 81 3.97 -1.72 23.56
CA ALA A 81 2.67 -1.95 24.18
C ALA A 81 2.21 -3.41 24.10
N ILE A 82 2.54 -4.14 23.04
CA ILE A 82 2.16 -5.57 22.91
C ILE A 82 3.12 -6.46 23.71
N GLN A 83 4.40 -6.08 23.81
CA GLN A 83 5.39 -6.80 24.63
C GLN A 83 5.16 -6.59 26.14
N ASP A 84 4.86 -5.37 26.57
CA ASP A 84 4.57 -5.02 27.97
C ASP A 84 3.16 -5.44 28.42
N ALA A 85 2.30 -5.86 27.49
CA ALA A 85 0.94 -6.32 27.78
C ALA A 85 0.86 -7.69 28.46
N GLU A 86 1.95 -8.25 28.97
CA GLU A 86 1.88 -9.42 29.87
C GLU A 86 0.94 -9.14 31.07
N ALA A 87 0.89 -7.89 31.54
CA ALA A 87 0.08 -7.50 32.69
C ALA A 87 -1.40 -7.19 32.38
N TYR A 88 -1.76 -6.82 31.14
CA TYR A 88 -3.07 -6.30 30.79
C TYR A 88 -3.66 -6.94 29.53
N PRO A 89 -4.97 -7.23 29.48
CA PRO A 89 -5.60 -7.78 28.28
C PRO A 89 -5.49 -6.78 27.11
N ILE A 90 -5.16 -7.31 25.93
CA ILE A 90 -5.19 -6.58 24.67
C ILE A 90 -6.53 -6.85 23.99
N LYS A 91 -7.13 -5.80 23.42
CA LYS A 91 -8.22 -5.90 22.47
C LYS A 91 -7.71 -5.52 21.09
N VAL A 92 -7.94 -6.39 20.11
CA VAL A 92 -7.53 -6.18 18.71
C VAL A 92 -8.75 -6.07 17.82
N ARG A 93 -8.64 -5.26 16.76
CA ARG A 93 -9.60 -5.20 15.65
C ARG A 93 -8.95 -5.81 14.42
N PHE A 94 -9.53 -6.84 13.83
CA PHE A 94 -8.95 -7.57 12.71
C PHE A 94 -9.99 -7.85 11.63
N HIS A 95 -9.54 -8.09 10.40
CA HIS A 95 -10.43 -8.46 9.31
C HIS A 95 -10.45 -9.99 9.12
N PRO A 96 -11.61 -10.66 9.22
CA PRO A 96 -11.68 -12.12 9.22
C PRO A 96 -11.26 -12.74 7.87
N GLU A 97 -11.46 -12.03 6.76
CA GLU A 97 -11.07 -12.54 5.43
C GLU A 97 -9.61 -12.26 5.07
N GLN A 98 -8.90 -11.43 5.84
CA GLN A 98 -7.52 -11.06 5.53
C GLN A 98 -6.55 -11.88 6.38
N VAL A 99 -6.19 -13.03 5.84
CA VAL A 99 -5.32 -14.00 6.48
C VAL A 99 -3.99 -14.09 5.72
N SER A 100 -2.90 -14.06 6.49
CA SER A 100 -1.55 -14.27 5.99
C SER A 100 -0.97 -15.57 6.57
N SER A 101 -0.28 -16.33 5.74
CA SER A 101 0.40 -17.57 6.12
C SER A 101 1.88 -17.46 5.73
N PRO A 102 2.69 -16.72 6.52
CA PRO A 102 4.11 -16.52 6.20
C PRO A 102 4.88 -17.84 6.24
N SER A 103 5.84 -18.02 5.34
CA SER A 103 6.67 -19.25 5.30
C SER A 103 7.62 -19.41 6.49
N PHE A 104 7.89 -18.33 7.23
CA PHE A 104 8.85 -18.28 8.33
C PHE A 104 8.22 -18.39 9.74
N VAL A 105 6.88 -18.36 9.84
CA VAL A 105 6.16 -18.66 11.08
C VAL A 105 4.99 -19.59 10.74
N PRO A 106 4.92 -20.79 11.34
CA PRO A 106 3.82 -21.70 11.08
C PRO A 106 2.50 -21.10 11.62
N GLY A 107 1.46 -21.11 10.78
CA GLY A 107 0.11 -20.71 11.19
C GLY A 107 -0.59 -19.79 10.21
N ARG A 108 -1.80 -19.37 10.61
CA ARG A 108 -2.68 -18.48 9.85
C ARG A 108 -2.93 -17.24 10.69
N PHE A 109 -2.41 -16.11 10.23
CA PHE A 109 -2.41 -14.87 10.97
C PHE A 109 -3.37 -13.85 10.37
N TYR A 110 -4.37 -13.45 11.16
CA TYR A 110 -5.33 -12.43 10.80
C TYR A 110 -4.68 -11.04 10.92
N ALA A 111 -4.85 -10.22 9.89
CA ALA A 111 -4.32 -8.86 9.86
C ALA A 111 -5.08 -7.96 10.84
N VAL A 112 -4.35 -7.35 11.77
CA VAL A 112 -4.87 -6.45 12.79
C VAL A 112 -4.74 -5.00 12.33
N TYR A 113 -5.85 -4.27 12.47
CA TYR A 113 -6.01 -2.88 12.06
C TYR A 113 -6.26 -1.92 13.22
N GLY A 114 -6.40 -2.44 14.44
CA GLY A 114 -6.50 -1.62 15.65
C GLY A 114 -6.11 -2.42 16.88
N VAL A 115 -5.48 -1.74 17.84
CA VAL A 115 -4.96 -2.33 19.08
C VAL A 115 -5.26 -1.41 20.24
N SER A 116 -5.87 -1.96 21.29
CA SER A 116 -6.04 -1.31 22.59
C SER A 116 -5.46 -2.19 23.69
N VAL A 117 -4.75 -1.60 24.64
CA VAL A 117 -4.15 -2.30 25.77
C VAL A 117 -4.71 -1.70 27.05
N GLY A 118 -5.28 -2.53 27.94
CA GLY A 118 -5.85 -2.05 29.20
C GLY A 118 -6.95 -0.98 29.04
N GLY A 119 -7.69 -1.02 27.92
CA GLY A 119 -8.72 -0.03 27.59
C GLY A 119 -8.22 1.24 26.89
N LYS A 120 -6.91 1.45 26.79
CA LYS A 120 -6.32 2.58 26.06
C LYS A 120 -6.05 2.19 24.60
N GLU A 121 -6.55 2.97 23.65
CA GLU A 121 -6.26 2.75 22.22
C GLU A 121 -4.79 3.15 21.93
N VAL A 122 -4.02 2.17 21.46
CA VAL A 122 -2.59 2.33 21.09
C VAL A 122 -2.46 2.60 19.60
N SER A 123 -3.30 1.95 18.79
CA SER A 123 -3.38 2.15 17.35
C SER A 123 -4.80 1.99 16.87
N SER A 124 -5.27 2.94 16.07
CA SER A 124 -6.60 2.91 15.46
C SER A 124 -6.52 2.60 13.97
N LEU A 125 -7.66 2.19 13.40
CA LEU A 125 -7.77 1.97 11.95
C LEU A 125 -7.33 3.21 11.15
N ALA A 126 -7.69 4.41 11.62
CA ALA A 126 -7.31 5.67 10.96
C ALA A 126 -5.80 5.91 10.98
N VAL A 127 -5.12 5.54 12.08
CA VAL A 127 -3.65 5.63 12.17
C VAL A 127 -2.99 4.66 11.19
N VAL A 128 -3.45 3.41 11.16
CA VAL A 128 -2.94 2.40 10.21
C VAL A 128 -3.18 2.84 8.76
N GLN A 129 -4.40 3.25 8.42
CA GLN A 129 -4.74 3.77 7.09
C GLN A 129 -3.87 4.98 6.72
N GLY A 130 -3.68 5.92 7.64
CA GLY A 130 -2.85 7.10 7.42
C GLY A 130 -1.39 6.78 7.09
N SER A 131 -0.80 5.83 7.81
CA SER A 131 0.57 5.37 7.57
C SER A 131 0.73 4.74 6.18
N TYR A 132 -0.18 3.86 5.78
CA TYR A 132 -0.13 3.25 4.45
C TYR A 132 -0.43 4.25 3.34
N ARG A 133 -1.37 5.17 3.55
CA ARG A 133 -1.68 6.23 2.59
C ARG A 133 -0.45 7.09 2.33
N ARG A 134 0.29 7.48 3.38
CA ARG A 134 1.51 8.28 3.27
C ARG A 134 2.56 7.61 2.38
N ASP A 135 2.78 6.31 2.53
CA ASP A 135 3.72 5.57 1.67
C ASP A 135 3.21 5.48 0.22
N ASN A 136 1.91 5.28 0.04
CA ASN A 136 1.29 5.19 -1.28
C ASN A 136 1.28 6.55 -2.01
N LEU A 137 1.36 7.68 -1.31
CA LEU A 137 1.44 9.01 -1.93
C LEU A 137 2.66 9.16 -2.85
N VAL A 138 3.75 8.44 -2.59
CA VAL A 138 4.92 8.43 -3.48
C VAL A 138 4.55 7.85 -4.84
N ALA A 139 3.79 6.74 -4.87
CA ALA A 139 3.31 6.15 -6.12
C ALA A 139 2.37 7.11 -6.87
N LEU A 140 1.50 7.81 -6.15
CA LEU A 140 0.62 8.82 -6.74
C LEU A 140 1.41 9.98 -7.34
N ALA A 141 2.37 10.55 -6.60
CA ALA A 141 3.21 11.65 -7.05
C ALA A 141 3.99 11.26 -8.31
N MET A 142 4.63 10.08 -8.31
CA MET A 142 5.33 9.55 -9.48
C MET A 142 4.37 9.29 -10.65
N GLY A 143 3.17 8.79 -10.37
CA GLY A 143 2.12 8.59 -11.38
C GLY A 143 1.73 9.88 -12.08
N VAL A 144 1.49 10.95 -11.33
CA VAL A 144 1.18 12.29 -11.85
C VAL A 144 2.34 12.83 -12.69
N LEU A 145 3.58 12.72 -12.21
CA LEU A 145 4.76 13.19 -12.94
C LEU A 145 4.92 12.47 -14.28
N PHE A 146 4.82 11.14 -14.30
CA PHE A 146 4.94 10.36 -15.54
C PHE A 146 3.78 10.61 -16.50
N ALA A 147 2.55 10.74 -15.99
CA ALA A 147 1.39 11.05 -16.81
C ALA A 147 1.49 12.45 -17.44
N ALA A 148 1.90 13.46 -16.67
CA ALA A 148 2.11 14.82 -17.16
C ALA A 148 3.23 14.87 -18.20
N TYR A 149 4.36 14.21 -17.91
CA TYR A 149 5.49 14.14 -18.85
C TYR A 149 5.11 13.42 -20.15
N GLY A 150 4.54 12.21 -20.05
CA GLY A 150 4.09 11.44 -21.21
C GLY A 150 3.02 12.18 -22.02
N GLY A 151 2.04 12.77 -21.34
CA GLY A 151 0.96 13.56 -21.95
C GLY A 151 1.48 14.78 -22.71
N ARG A 152 2.38 15.57 -22.10
CA ARG A 152 3.04 16.70 -22.77
C ARG A 152 3.80 16.25 -24.01
N ARG A 153 4.48 15.10 -23.95
CA ARG A 153 5.22 14.57 -25.10
C ARG A 153 4.32 14.06 -26.21
N VAL A 154 3.23 13.38 -25.88
CA VAL A 154 2.21 12.98 -26.88
C VAL A 154 1.62 14.21 -27.55
N TRP A 155 1.27 15.25 -26.78
CA TRP A 155 0.75 16.52 -27.30
C TRP A 155 1.73 17.20 -28.27
N ASN A 156 3.00 17.36 -27.86
CA ASN A 156 4.02 17.98 -28.70
C ASN A 156 4.26 17.20 -30.00
N LEU A 157 4.30 15.87 -29.94
CA LEU A 157 4.48 15.03 -31.13
C LEU A 157 3.27 15.11 -32.07
N ARG A 158 2.05 15.16 -31.54
CA ARG A 158 0.83 15.35 -32.35
C ARG A 158 0.85 16.69 -33.07
N ASN A 159 1.20 17.77 -32.38
CA ASN A 159 1.26 19.10 -32.97
C ASN A 159 2.39 19.25 -34.00
N ALA A 160 3.53 18.60 -33.77
CA ALA A 160 4.64 18.57 -34.74
C ALA A 160 4.24 17.85 -36.03
N VAL A 161 3.46 16.77 -35.95
CA VAL A 161 2.90 16.08 -37.13
C VAL A 161 1.84 16.94 -37.84
N ALA A 162 0.99 17.65 -37.08
CA ALA A 162 -0.05 18.51 -37.65
C ALA A 162 0.49 19.79 -38.31
N GLY A 163 1.63 20.31 -37.83
CA GLY A 163 2.30 21.50 -38.36
C GLY A 163 3.35 21.24 -39.44
N ALA A 164 3.61 19.97 -39.79
CA ALA A 164 4.55 19.65 -40.86
C ALA A 164 3.96 20.07 -42.22
N PRO A 165 4.63 20.94 -43.00
CA PRO A 165 4.14 21.35 -44.31
C PRO A 165 4.02 20.13 -45.23
N ALA A 166 2.90 20.02 -45.93
CA ALA A 166 2.65 19.01 -46.94
C ALA A 166 3.43 19.32 -48.24
N ASP A 167 4.75 19.19 -48.22
CA ASP A 167 5.61 19.31 -49.41
C ASP A 167 6.41 18.00 -49.56
N ARG A 168 6.56 17.32 -50.69
CA ARG A 168 6.16 17.49 -52.10
C ARG A 168 6.22 16.10 -52.72
N TYR A 169 5.11 15.57 -53.22
CA TYR A 169 5.16 14.47 -54.17
C TYR A 169 5.68 15.04 -55.51
N ARG A 170 7.00 15.20 -55.64
CA ARG A 170 7.62 15.50 -56.94
C ARG A 170 7.63 14.18 -57.71
N ARG A 171 6.63 13.97 -58.57
CA ARG A 171 6.67 12.88 -59.55
C ARG A 171 7.95 13.04 -60.39
N PRO A 172 8.81 12.02 -60.51
CA PRO A 172 9.82 12.03 -61.55
C PRO A 172 9.10 12.01 -62.91
N ARG A 173 9.48 12.94 -63.80
CA ARG A 173 9.12 12.89 -65.23
C ARG A 173 10.06 11.93 -65.93
#